data_AF-A0A520HYB3-F1
#
_entry.id   AF-A0A520HYB3-F1
#
_cell.length_a   1.000
_cell.length_b   1.000
_cell.length_c   1.000
_cell.angle_alpha   90.00
_cell.angle_beta   90.00
_cell.angle_gamma   90.00
#
_symmetry.space_group_name_H-M   'P 1'
#
loop_
_entity.id
_entity.type
_entity.pdbx_description
1 polymer ?
#
loop_
_entity_poly.entity_id
_entity_poly.type
_entity_poly.pdbx_seq_one_letter_code
_entity_poly.pdbx_strand_id
1 'polypeptide(L)' 'TKAIAEAGKRLNISVHDHLIVGTSGHVSLRAQGLI' A
#
# COMPACT_ATOMS: atom_id res chain seq x y z
N THR A 1 4.36 2.37 -4.94
CA THR A 1 3.37 1.35 -4.55
C THR A 1 3.18 0.23 -5.59
N LYS A 2 2.82 0.53 -6.85
CA LYS A 2 2.47 -0.48 -7.88
C LYS A 2 3.50 -1.61 -8.07
N ALA A 3 4.80 -1.30 -8.14
CA ALA A 3 5.84 -2.32 -8.35
C ALA A 3 5.87 -3.40 -7.24
N ILE A 4 5.65 -3.01 -5.99
CA ILE A 4 5.62 -3.94 -4.85
C ILE A 4 4.33 -4.77 -4.87
N ALA A 5 3.19 -4.13 -5.17
CA ALA A 5 1.92 -4.85 -5.32
C ALA A 5 1.98 -5.91 -6.42
N GLU A 6 2.58 -5.58 -7.58
CA GLU A 6 2.79 -6.54 -8.67
C GLU A 6 3.75 -7.67 -8.30
N ALA A 7 4.80 -7.38 -7.53
CA ALA A 7 5.71 -8.41 -7.04
C ALA A 7 4.99 -9.41 -6.11
N GLY A 8 4.15 -8.91 -5.18
CA GLY A 8 3.39 -9.75 -4.25
C GLY A 8 2.38 -10.66 -4.95
N LYS A 9 1.66 -10.16 -5.97
CA LYS A 9 0.67 -10.94 -6.74
C LYS A 9 1.22 -12.26 -7.27
N ARG A 10 2.46 -12.25 -7.80
CA ARG A 10 3.13 -13.46 -8.35
C ARG A 10 3.43 -14.52 -7.29
N LEU A 11 3.48 -14.11 -6.03
CA LEU A 11 3.73 -14.96 -4.88
C LEU A 11 2.44 -15.30 -4.13
N ASN A 12 1.27 -14.95 -4.66
CA ASN A 12 -0.02 -15.04 -3.98
C ASN A 12 -0.06 -14.25 -2.65
N ILE A 13 0.61 -13.09 -2.62
CA ILE A 13 0.64 -12.17 -1.48
C ILE A 13 0.01 -10.84 -1.89
N SER A 14 -1.00 -10.38 -1.16
CA SER A 14 -1.63 -9.08 -1.38
C SER A 14 -0.96 -7.96 -0.57
N VAL A 15 -0.81 -6.79 -1.18
CA VAL A 15 -0.47 -5.57 -0.45
C VAL A 15 -1.78 -4.96 0.05
N HIS A 16 -2.00 -5.02 1.36
CA HIS A 16 -3.26 -4.58 1.96
C HIS A 16 -3.42 -3.06 2.00
N ASP A 17 -2.33 -2.34 2.23
CA ASP A 17 -2.29 -0.89 2.23
C ASP A 17 -0.83 -0.39 2.09
N HIS A 18 -0.68 0.85 1.61
CA HIS A 18 0.57 1.59 1.70
C HIS A 18 0.32 2.81 2.58
N LEU A 19 0.96 2.83 3.75
CA LEU A 19 0.80 3.89 4.73
C LEU A 19 1.98 4.86 4.65
N ILE A 20 1.69 6.14 4.47
CA ILE A 20 2.68 7.21 4.66
C ILE A 20 2.50 7.70 6.10
N VAL A 21 3.50 7.49 6.95
CA VAL A 21 3.47 7.84 8.38
C VAL A 21 4.27 9.12 8.62
N GLY A 22 3.67 10.09 9.31
CA GLY A 22 4.30 11.35 9.71
C GLY A 22 4.35 11.50 11.23
N THR A 23 4.85 12.65 11.69
CA THR A 23 4.99 12.98 13.12
C THR A 23 3.66 13.03 13.86
N SER A 24 2.55 13.33 13.18
CA SER A 24 1.21 13.44 13.78
C SER A 24 0.14 12.65 13.03
N GLY A 25 0.43 11.40 12.64
CA GLY A 25 -0.56 10.49 12.07
C GLY A 25 -0.07 9.74 10.83
N HIS A 26 -1.01 9.25 10.03
CA HIS A 26 -0.71 8.52 8.79
C HIS A 26 -1.76 8.79 7.71
N VAL A 27 -1.37 8.56 6.46
CA VAL A 27 -2.26 8.56 5.30
C VAL A 27 -2.28 7.17 4.68
N SER A 28 -3.48 6.62 4.51
CA SER A 28 -3.72 5.36 3.82
C SER A 28 -3.95 5.62 2.33
N LEU A 29 -3.09 5.02 1.49
CA LEU A 29 -3.28 5.08 0.04
C LEU A 29 -4.49 4.25 -0.39
N ARG A 30 -4.83 3.17 0.32
CA ARG A 30 -6.06 2.40 0.07
C ARG A 30 -7.30 3.22 0.37
N ALA A 31 -7.35 3.93 1.49
CA ALA A 31 -8.49 4.77 1.84
C ALA A 31 -8.70 5.91 0.82
N GLN A 32 -7.62 6.37 0.17
CA GLN A 32 -7.68 7.34 -0.92
C GLN A 32 -7.95 6.74 -2.31
N GLY A 33 -8.08 5.41 -2.43
CA GLY A 33 -8.31 4.73 -3.71
C GLY A 33 -7.10 4.73 -4.65
N LEU A 34 -5.89 4.84 -4.11
CA LEU A 34 -4.63 4.94 -4.87
C LEU A 34 -3.89 3.58 -5.02
N ILE A 35 -4.42 2.51 -4.43
CA ILE A 35 -3.92 1.13 -4.53
C ILE A 35 -5.08 0.13 -4.65
#